data_AF-A0A662RPA4-F1
#
_entry.id   AF-A0A662RPA4-F1
#
_cell.length_a   1.000
_cell.length_b   1.000
_cell.length_c   1.000
_cell.angle_alpha   90.00
_cell.angle_beta   90.00
_cell.angle_gamma   90.00
#
_symmetry.space_group_name_H-M   'P 1'
#
loop_
_entity.id
_entity.type
_entity.pdbx_description
1 polymer ?
#
loop_
_entity_poly.entity_id
_entity_poly.type
_entity_poly.pdbx_seq_one_letter_code
_entity_poly.pdbx_strand_id
1 'polypeptide(L)'
;MKTIIIGGGRTGKELAARLPDSVIIEKNPEKREKLEGLEGVEVVIGDGCDEELLKRVGLKDAGTFISVTGDDDVNYRAAAIAKRYGVPRIIVRVEDPEDRARFQDLGVDYVMFPTKMMANLIVDLMHPRKDDIDVPFKKILVPILDDNTVKRAFKEALLVASVARAEITVISSPDIERETMELPAREMGVSLRILKEDERLRDIIKRHLHYRGCIIIERVKEHLYYPDCIIIDQEELGFMDRLLGRSIVLKLIKCASRPVLVARTFRYYEQILAILDSSAVSESVGRYSLLLAHLCDASLHLLILENIPEVVEWIKRSGEKANVEIIENWVEGNPMIEVVREVKSGKYQLAVIPWKGTGVIRADLIKRIINCAPCSVLTVV
;
A
#
# COMPACT_ATOMS: atom_id res chain seq x y z
N MET A 1 -8.17 -21.97 -0.06
CA MET A 1 -7.36 -21.85 -1.31
C MET A 1 -6.02 -22.50 -1.02
N LYS A 2 -5.56 -23.44 -1.85
CA LYS A 2 -4.34 -24.19 -1.56
C LYS A 2 -3.11 -23.27 -1.64
N THR A 3 -2.30 -23.26 -0.58
CA THR A 3 -1.05 -22.50 -0.51
C THR A 3 0.13 -23.46 -0.48
N ILE A 4 1.14 -23.23 -1.32
CA ILE A 4 2.40 -24.00 -1.30
C ILE A 4 3.50 -23.10 -0.75
N ILE A 5 4.25 -23.59 0.23
CA ILE A 5 5.36 -22.90 0.89
C ILE A 5 6.64 -23.70 0.66
N ILE A 6 7.68 -23.08 0.11
CA ILE A 6 9.00 -23.67 -0.09
C ILE A 6 9.95 -23.17 1.00
N GLY A 7 10.50 -24.11 1.76
CA GLY A 7 11.42 -23.88 2.87
C GLY A 7 10.74 -23.96 4.23
N GLY A 8 11.10 -24.97 5.01
CA GLY A 8 10.71 -25.19 6.41
C GLY A 8 11.66 -24.55 7.42
N GLY A 9 12.29 -23.43 7.05
CA GLY A 9 13.06 -22.61 7.97
C GLY A 9 12.18 -21.85 8.96
N ARG A 10 12.78 -20.91 9.71
CA ARG A 10 12.05 -20.07 10.68
C ARG A 10 10.85 -19.36 10.05
N THR A 11 11.05 -18.67 8.92
CA THR A 11 10.00 -17.95 8.20
C THR A 11 8.91 -18.87 7.67
N GLY A 12 9.27 -19.97 7.01
CA GLY A 12 8.27 -20.88 6.44
C GLY A 12 7.42 -21.60 7.47
N LYS A 13 8.02 -22.02 8.60
CA LYS A 13 7.27 -22.57 9.74
C LYS A 13 6.25 -21.57 10.28
N GLU A 14 6.70 -20.33 10.47
CA GLU A 14 5.90 -19.24 11.03
C GLU A 14 4.78 -18.78 10.09
N LEU A 15 4.99 -18.89 8.77
CA LEU A 15 3.96 -18.70 7.74
C LEU A 15 2.95 -19.84 7.75
N ALA A 16 3.41 -21.10 7.75
CA ALA A 16 2.54 -22.27 7.74
C ALA A 16 1.61 -22.30 8.97
N ALA A 17 2.11 -21.89 10.14
CA ALA A 17 1.29 -21.76 11.36
C ALA A 17 0.15 -20.73 11.25
N ARG A 18 0.27 -19.71 10.38
CA ARG A 18 -0.76 -18.68 10.15
C ARG A 18 -1.62 -18.95 8.92
N LEU A 19 -1.21 -19.90 8.09
CA LEU A 19 -1.87 -20.24 6.83
C LEU A 19 -2.30 -21.71 6.89
N PRO A 20 -3.40 -22.02 7.63
CA PRO A 20 -3.98 -23.35 7.59
C PRO A 20 -4.40 -23.69 6.15
N ASP A 21 -4.44 -24.97 5.81
CA ASP A 21 -4.62 -25.50 4.44
C ASP A 21 -3.43 -25.19 3.50
N SER A 22 -2.21 -25.26 4.03
CA SER A 22 -0.98 -25.12 3.27
C SER A 22 -0.17 -26.41 3.18
N VAL A 23 0.64 -26.52 2.13
CA VAL A 23 1.67 -27.55 1.97
C VAL A 23 3.03 -26.88 2.13
N ILE A 24 3.83 -27.34 3.09
CA ILE A 24 5.22 -26.88 3.25
C ILE A 24 6.20 -27.94 2.74
N ILE A 25 7.09 -27.53 1.82
CA ILE A 25 8.13 -28.37 1.25
C ILE A 25 9.47 -27.99 1.87
N GLU A 26 10.14 -28.95 2.49
CA GLU A 26 11.47 -28.75 3.09
C GLU A 26 12.45 -29.82 2.61
N LYS A 27 13.63 -29.38 2.17
CA LYS A 27 14.66 -30.26 1.61
C LYS A 27 15.40 -31.06 2.67
N ASN A 28 15.65 -30.48 3.84
CA ASN A 28 16.34 -31.17 4.94
C ASN A 28 15.34 -32.01 5.76
N PRO A 29 15.40 -33.36 5.69
CA PRO A 29 14.53 -34.24 6.48
C PRO A 29 14.64 -34.03 7.99
N GLU A 30 15.78 -33.57 8.51
CA GLU A 30 15.99 -33.33 9.95
C GLU A 30 15.08 -32.23 10.52
N LYS A 31 14.54 -31.36 9.66
CA LYS A 31 13.61 -30.31 10.09
C LYS A 31 12.16 -30.79 10.18
N ARG A 32 11.85 -32.02 9.73
CA ARG A 32 10.50 -32.59 9.71
C ARG A 32 9.82 -32.48 11.08
N GLU A 33 10.47 -32.96 12.13
CA GLU A 33 9.90 -32.98 13.49
C GLU A 33 9.52 -31.57 13.99
N LYS A 34 10.26 -30.53 13.55
CA LYS A 34 9.97 -29.13 13.94
C LYS A 34 8.75 -28.55 13.22
N LEU A 35 8.35 -29.15 12.10
CA LEU A 35 7.19 -28.77 11.29
C LEU A 35 5.97 -29.65 11.60
N GLU A 36 6.21 -30.85 12.11
CA GLU A 36 5.17 -31.73 12.64
C GLU A 36 4.46 -31.06 13.83
N GLY A 37 3.13 -31.18 13.87
CA GLY A 37 2.27 -30.53 14.87
C GLY A 37 1.65 -29.20 14.45
N LEU A 38 1.93 -28.72 13.24
CA LEU A 38 1.17 -27.60 12.66
C LEU A 38 -0.21 -28.10 12.19
N GLU A 39 -1.27 -27.63 12.84
CA GLU A 39 -2.64 -27.99 12.47
C GLU A 39 -3.01 -27.48 11.06
N GLY A 40 -3.56 -28.36 10.24
CA GLY A 40 -3.98 -28.02 8.87
C GLY A 40 -2.82 -27.81 7.88
N VAL A 41 -1.60 -28.24 8.20
CA VAL A 41 -0.43 -28.10 7.32
C VAL A 41 0.08 -29.47 6.90
N GLU A 42 0.22 -29.69 5.59
CA GLU A 42 0.87 -30.87 5.03
C GLU A 42 2.39 -30.65 4.93
N VAL A 43 3.19 -31.48 5.60
CA VAL A 43 4.66 -31.39 5.57
C VAL A 43 5.23 -32.41 4.57
N VAL A 44 5.86 -31.90 3.53
CA VAL A 44 6.48 -32.69 2.46
C VAL A 44 7.99 -32.51 2.49
N ILE A 45 8.72 -33.62 2.54
CA ILE A 45 10.18 -33.58 2.45
C ILE A 45 10.62 -33.78 1.00
N GLY A 46 11.35 -32.82 0.46
CA GLY A 46 11.82 -32.85 -0.93
C GLY A 46 12.38 -31.52 -1.40
N ASP A 47 12.87 -31.51 -2.65
CA ASP A 47 13.44 -30.30 -3.25
C ASP A 47 12.33 -29.41 -3.83
N GLY A 48 12.26 -28.15 -3.40
CA GLY A 48 11.30 -27.18 -3.95
C GLY A 48 11.55 -26.80 -5.40
N CYS A 49 12.69 -27.21 -5.99
CA CYS A 49 12.97 -27.09 -7.42
C CYS A 49 12.57 -28.33 -8.23
N ASP A 50 12.07 -29.39 -7.60
CA ASP A 50 11.57 -30.58 -8.29
C ASP A 50 10.14 -30.33 -8.80
N GLU A 51 10.03 -30.10 -10.10
CA GLU A 51 8.75 -29.85 -10.76
C GLU A 51 7.75 -31.01 -10.61
N GLU A 52 8.20 -32.25 -10.59
CA GLU A 52 7.32 -33.41 -10.41
C GLU A 52 6.80 -33.49 -8.97
N LEU A 53 7.63 -33.13 -7.99
CA LEU A 53 7.18 -32.97 -6.61
C LEU A 53 6.12 -31.86 -6.50
N LEU A 54 6.39 -30.69 -7.08
CA LEU A 54 5.44 -29.57 -7.06
C LEU A 54 4.09 -29.95 -7.69
N LYS A 55 4.10 -30.67 -8.82
CA LYS A 55 2.88 -31.22 -9.42
C LYS A 55 2.12 -32.15 -8.48
N ARG A 56 2.82 -33.10 -7.84
CA ARG A 56 2.21 -34.05 -6.90
C ARG A 56 1.52 -33.35 -5.73
N VAL A 57 2.10 -32.27 -5.23
CA VAL A 57 1.49 -31.48 -4.15
C VAL A 57 0.44 -30.48 -4.65
N GLY A 58 0.02 -30.55 -5.91
CA GLY A 58 -1.09 -29.75 -6.44
C GLY A 58 -0.73 -28.33 -6.86
N LEU A 59 0.48 -28.10 -7.41
CA LEU A 59 0.88 -26.79 -7.94
C LEU A 59 -0.12 -26.18 -8.93
N LYS A 60 -0.74 -27.01 -9.77
CA LYS A 60 -1.72 -26.55 -10.78
C LYS A 60 -2.94 -25.86 -10.17
N ASP A 61 -3.34 -26.30 -8.97
CA ASP A 61 -4.54 -25.81 -8.28
C ASP A 61 -4.17 -24.84 -7.14
N ALA A 62 -2.89 -24.48 -7.02
CA ALA A 62 -2.40 -23.58 -5.99
C ALA A 62 -2.90 -22.15 -6.27
N GLY A 63 -3.58 -21.57 -5.29
CA GLY A 63 -3.98 -20.17 -5.34
C GLY A 63 -2.82 -19.23 -4.98
N THR A 64 -1.87 -19.72 -4.17
CA THR A 64 -0.68 -18.96 -3.74
C THR A 64 0.54 -19.89 -3.67
N PHE A 65 1.68 -19.39 -4.13
CA PHE A 65 2.99 -20.03 -4.01
C PHE A 65 3.95 -19.08 -3.29
N ILE A 66 4.64 -19.57 -2.26
CA ILE A 66 5.52 -18.78 -1.40
C ILE A 66 6.87 -19.46 -1.35
N SER A 67 7.96 -18.79 -1.73
CA SER A 67 9.32 -19.32 -1.60
C SER A 67 10.14 -18.50 -0.61
N VAL A 68 10.50 -19.12 0.52
CA VAL A 68 11.11 -18.44 1.67
C VAL A 68 12.35 -19.18 2.20
N THR A 69 13.04 -19.90 1.32
CA THR A 69 14.31 -20.56 1.67
C THR A 69 15.39 -19.52 1.95
N GLY A 70 16.54 -19.98 2.48
CA GLY A 70 17.72 -19.13 2.68
C GLY A 70 18.59 -18.97 1.44
N ASP A 71 18.15 -19.46 0.28
CA ASP A 71 18.89 -19.47 -0.97
C ASP A 71 18.03 -18.80 -2.06
N ASP A 72 18.49 -17.65 -2.54
CA ASP A 72 17.75 -16.84 -3.51
C ASP A 72 17.66 -17.53 -4.88
N ASP A 73 18.63 -18.37 -5.27
CA ASP A 73 18.56 -19.16 -6.50
C ASP A 73 17.51 -20.28 -6.40
N VAL A 74 17.39 -20.93 -5.24
CA VAL A 74 16.28 -21.87 -4.98
C VAL A 74 14.95 -21.14 -5.04
N ASN A 75 14.86 -19.96 -4.44
CA ASN A 75 13.63 -19.16 -4.46
C ASN A 75 13.24 -18.75 -5.88
N TYR A 76 14.21 -18.30 -6.69
CA TYR A 76 14.02 -17.93 -8.08
C TYR A 76 13.53 -19.11 -8.92
N ARG A 77 14.21 -20.26 -8.83
CA ARG A 77 13.88 -21.45 -9.62
C ARG A 77 12.51 -22.01 -9.26
N ALA A 78 12.19 -22.09 -7.98
CA ALA A 78 10.89 -22.56 -7.51
C ALA A 78 9.75 -21.62 -7.98
N ALA A 79 9.94 -20.30 -7.83
CA ALA A 79 9.00 -19.30 -8.34
C ALA A 79 8.83 -19.37 -9.86
N ALA A 80 9.90 -19.63 -10.60
CA ALA A 80 9.85 -19.76 -12.06
C ALA A 80 9.02 -20.97 -12.50
N ILE A 81 9.10 -22.08 -11.76
CA ILE A 81 8.21 -23.23 -11.99
C ILE A 81 6.76 -22.79 -11.72
N ALA A 82 6.47 -22.22 -10.55
CA ALA A 82 5.11 -21.78 -10.21
C ALA A 82 4.51 -20.80 -11.24
N LYS A 83 5.32 -19.86 -11.76
CA LYS A 83 4.89 -18.91 -12.79
C LYS A 83 4.50 -19.61 -14.09
N ARG A 84 5.28 -20.61 -14.54
CA ARG A 84 4.93 -21.43 -15.73
C ARG A 84 3.61 -22.18 -15.56
N TYR A 85 3.27 -22.56 -14.33
CA TYR A 85 2.00 -23.22 -14.01
C TYR A 85 0.83 -22.25 -13.80
N GLY A 86 1.05 -20.94 -13.95
CA GLY A 86 0.00 -19.94 -13.88
C GLY A 86 -0.54 -19.72 -12.47
N VAL A 87 0.26 -19.99 -11.43
CA VAL A 87 -0.15 -19.69 -10.05
C VAL A 87 -0.48 -18.19 -9.93
N PRO A 88 -1.69 -17.81 -9.47
CA PRO A 88 -2.15 -16.43 -9.50
C PRO A 88 -1.40 -15.47 -8.56
N ARG A 89 -0.73 -16.01 -7.53
CA ARG A 89 -0.03 -15.22 -6.52
C ARG A 89 1.27 -15.89 -6.13
N ILE A 90 2.39 -15.25 -6.44
CA ILE A 90 3.74 -15.72 -6.15
C ILE A 90 4.45 -14.71 -5.25
N ILE A 91 4.85 -15.15 -4.06
CA ILE A 91 5.56 -14.35 -3.06
C ILE A 91 6.95 -14.96 -2.86
N VAL A 92 7.99 -14.15 -2.95
CA VAL A 92 9.37 -14.62 -2.76
C VAL A 92 10.08 -13.81 -1.69
N ARG A 93 10.84 -14.50 -0.84
CA ARG A 93 11.89 -13.88 -0.03
C ARG A 93 13.14 -13.75 -0.87
N VAL A 94 13.79 -12.60 -0.77
CA VAL A 94 15.09 -12.33 -1.36
C VAL A 94 15.98 -11.75 -0.26
N GLU A 95 17.16 -12.32 -0.08
CA GLU A 95 18.14 -11.82 0.88
C GLU A 95 18.93 -10.65 0.30
N ASP A 96 19.35 -10.75 -0.97
CA ASP A 96 20.11 -9.72 -1.66
C ASP A 96 19.19 -8.70 -2.39
N PRO A 97 19.14 -7.42 -1.97
CA PRO A 97 18.38 -6.40 -2.66
C PRO A 97 18.75 -6.20 -4.13
N GLU A 98 19.98 -6.53 -4.54
CA GLU A 98 20.44 -6.42 -5.93
C GLU A 98 19.70 -7.37 -6.88
N ASP A 99 19.18 -8.49 -6.36
CA ASP A 99 18.42 -9.48 -7.14
C ASP A 99 16.97 -9.04 -7.44
N ARG A 100 16.50 -7.89 -6.90
CA ARG A 100 15.12 -7.41 -7.08
C ARG A 100 14.65 -7.45 -8.54
N ALA A 101 15.44 -6.88 -9.45
CA ALA A 101 15.08 -6.77 -10.86
C ALA A 101 14.87 -8.15 -11.50
N ARG A 102 15.76 -9.11 -11.19
CA ARG A 102 15.68 -10.49 -11.69
C ARG A 102 14.36 -11.16 -11.30
N PHE A 103 13.88 -10.96 -10.07
CA PHE A 103 12.60 -11.51 -9.62
C PHE A 103 11.39 -10.76 -10.19
N GLN A 104 11.47 -9.44 -10.34
CA GLN A 104 10.42 -8.65 -10.99
C GLN A 104 10.25 -9.03 -12.47
N ASP A 105 11.34 -9.24 -13.20
CA ASP A 105 11.33 -9.69 -14.60
C ASP A 105 10.73 -11.09 -14.78
N LEU A 106 10.87 -11.94 -13.76
CA LEU A 106 10.17 -13.24 -13.71
C LEU A 106 8.65 -13.08 -13.58
N GLY A 107 8.18 -11.90 -13.16
CA GLY A 107 6.78 -11.57 -12.97
C GLY A 107 6.21 -12.16 -11.68
N VAL A 108 7.00 -12.29 -10.62
CA VAL A 108 6.47 -12.62 -9.29
C VAL A 108 5.59 -11.46 -8.78
N ASP A 109 4.58 -11.77 -7.98
CA ASP A 109 3.61 -10.76 -7.52
C ASP A 109 4.13 -9.90 -6.37
N TYR A 110 5.01 -10.47 -5.53
CA TYR A 110 5.59 -9.78 -4.37
C TYR A 110 7.01 -10.28 -4.09
N VAL A 111 7.93 -9.33 -3.86
CA VAL A 111 9.31 -9.59 -3.45
C VAL A 111 9.54 -8.99 -2.07
N MET A 112 9.95 -9.81 -1.11
CA MET A 112 10.17 -9.42 0.28
C MET A 112 11.67 -9.45 0.60
N PHE A 113 12.19 -8.39 1.23
CA PHE A 113 13.60 -8.28 1.63
C PHE A 113 13.73 -8.23 3.17
N PRO A 114 13.70 -9.38 3.89
CA PRO A 114 13.58 -9.38 5.34
C PRO A 114 14.70 -8.64 6.05
N THR A 115 15.94 -8.78 5.58
CA THR A 115 17.10 -8.11 6.18
C THR A 115 17.03 -6.60 6.03
N LYS A 116 16.61 -6.12 4.85
CA LYS A 116 16.37 -4.69 4.60
C LYS A 116 15.25 -4.15 5.48
N MET A 117 14.12 -4.85 5.55
CA MET A 117 12.98 -4.48 6.41
C MET A 117 13.37 -4.43 7.90
N MET A 118 14.13 -5.43 8.38
CA MET A 118 14.59 -5.48 9.76
C MET A 118 15.60 -4.36 10.07
N ALA A 119 16.52 -4.06 9.15
CA ALA A 119 17.46 -2.96 9.31
C ALA A 119 16.72 -1.61 9.41
N ASN A 120 15.77 -1.35 8.50
CA ASN A 120 14.93 -0.16 8.54
C ASN A 120 14.20 -0.04 9.88
N LEU A 121 13.60 -1.14 10.35
CA LEU A 121 12.92 -1.19 11.64
C LEU A 121 13.85 -0.86 12.82
N ILE A 122 15.06 -1.40 12.84
CA ILE A 122 16.04 -1.13 13.92
C ILE A 122 16.50 0.32 13.89
N VAL A 123 16.80 0.88 12.71
CA VAL A 123 17.19 2.28 12.56
C VAL A 123 16.08 3.21 13.08
N ASP A 124 14.83 2.91 12.74
CA ASP A 124 13.64 3.60 13.23
C ASP A 124 13.50 3.55 14.76
N LEU A 125 13.86 2.43 15.39
CA LEU A 125 13.82 2.27 16.85
C LEU A 125 14.99 2.99 17.56
N MET A 126 16.17 3.03 16.95
CA MET A 126 17.38 3.63 17.51
C MET A 126 17.40 5.16 17.39
N HIS A 127 16.83 5.65 16.31
CA HIS A 127 16.58 7.07 16.09
C HIS A 127 15.07 7.25 16.10
N PRO A 128 14.38 7.14 17.27
CA PRO A 128 13.01 7.60 17.35
C PRO A 128 13.07 9.05 16.89
N ARG A 129 12.51 9.27 15.70
CA ARG A 129 12.75 10.44 14.86
C ARG A 129 12.72 11.66 15.79
N LYS A 130 13.85 12.37 15.86
CA LYS A 130 14.26 13.14 17.06
C LYS A 130 13.42 14.41 17.30
N ASP A 131 12.46 14.67 16.43
CA ASP A 131 11.37 15.62 16.60
C ASP A 131 10.06 14.84 16.44
N ASP A 132 8.97 15.31 17.03
CA ASP A 132 7.66 14.66 17.12
C ASP A 132 6.97 14.30 15.77
N ILE A 133 7.69 14.25 14.66
CA ILE A 133 7.22 14.02 13.30
C ILE A 133 8.24 13.17 12.54
N ASP A 134 7.78 12.03 12.00
CA ASP A 134 8.09 11.66 10.61
C ASP A 134 7.36 10.40 10.12
N VAL A 135 6.47 9.75 10.87
CA VAL A 135 5.53 8.81 10.21
C VAL A 135 4.57 9.63 9.34
N PRO A 136 4.25 9.20 8.11
CA PRO A 136 3.45 10.02 7.20
C PRO A 136 2.09 10.33 7.83
N PHE A 137 1.52 9.38 8.58
CA PHE A 137 0.23 9.51 9.24
C PHE A 137 0.29 8.88 10.64
N LYS A 138 -0.17 9.59 11.69
CA LYS A 138 -0.41 8.98 13.02
C LYS A 138 -1.89 8.63 13.19
N LYS A 139 -2.78 9.41 12.60
CA LYS A 139 -4.25 9.26 12.67
C LYS A 139 -4.85 9.23 11.28
N ILE A 140 -5.52 8.14 10.94
CA ILE A 140 -6.18 7.93 9.65
C ILE A 140 -7.69 7.91 9.85
N LEU A 141 -8.41 8.72 9.08
CA LEU A 141 -9.87 8.69 9.02
C LEU A 141 -10.35 7.94 7.78
N VAL A 142 -11.26 7.00 7.97
CA VAL A 142 -11.93 6.27 6.88
C VAL A 142 -13.44 6.44 7.03
N PRO A 143 -14.10 7.24 6.18
CA PRO A 143 -15.55 7.21 6.07
C PRO A 143 -15.96 5.92 5.36
N ILE A 144 -16.78 5.10 6.00
CA ILE A 144 -17.33 3.85 5.45
C ILE A 144 -18.84 3.98 5.38
N LEU A 145 -19.38 4.20 4.18
CA LEU A 145 -20.81 4.37 3.97
C LEU A 145 -21.50 3.07 3.54
N ASP A 146 -20.75 2.11 3.00
CA ASP A 146 -21.24 0.78 2.60
C ASP A 146 -20.19 -0.34 2.74
N ASP A 147 -20.62 -1.60 2.51
CA ASP A 147 -19.78 -2.80 2.58
C ASP A 147 -18.66 -2.84 1.52
N ASN A 148 -18.82 -2.15 0.39
CA ASN A 148 -17.77 -2.11 -0.64
C ASN A 148 -16.60 -1.24 -0.16
N THR A 149 -16.89 -0.15 0.54
CA THR A 149 -15.88 0.73 1.13
C THR A 149 -15.05 0.01 2.19
N VAL A 150 -15.63 -0.95 2.93
CA VAL A 150 -14.88 -1.85 3.82
C VAL A 150 -13.84 -2.67 3.05
N LYS A 151 -14.26 -3.29 1.93
CA LYS A 151 -13.39 -4.13 1.11
C LYS A 151 -12.29 -3.34 0.39
N ARG A 152 -12.40 -2.01 0.35
CA ARG A 152 -11.56 -1.11 -0.43
C ARG A 152 -10.79 -0.13 0.45
N ALA A 153 -11.38 1.02 0.76
CA ALA A 153 -10.72 2.10 1.49
C ALA A 153 -10.23 1.66 2.87
N PHE A 154 -11.03 0.87 3.60
CA PHE A 154 -10.63 0.36 4.90
C PHE A 154 -9.49 -0.67 4.80
N LYS A 155 -9.55 -1.58 3.82
CA LYS A 155 -8.45 -2.53 3.55
C LYS A 155 -7.13 -1.80 3.24
N GLU A 156 -7.17 -0.74 2.44
CA GLU A 156 -5.98 0.05 2.15
C GLU A 156 -5.51 0.85 3.37
N ALA A 157 -6.43 1.38 4.17
CA ALA A 157 -6.10 2.04 5.42
C ALA A 157 -5.40 1.10 6.40
N LEU A 158 -5.81 -0.16 6.50
CA LEU A 158 -5.15 -1.17 7.33
C LEU A 158 -3.70 -1.40 6.91
N LEU A 159 -3.43 -1.49 5.61
CA LEU A 159 -2.07 -1.66 5.07
C LEU A 159 -1.20 -0.44 5.34
N VAL A 160 -1.73 0.77 5.13
CA VAL A 160 -1.00 2.01 5.43
C VAL A 160 -0.76 2.14 6.95
N ALA A 161 -1.77 1.83 7.77
CA ALA A 161 -1.68 1.93 9.22
C ALA A 161 -0.74 0.91 9.84
N SER A 162 -0.65 -0.32 9.29
CA SER A 162 0.24 -1.35 9.83
C SER A 162 1.72 -0.93 9.69
N VAL A 163 2.10 -0.32 8.56
CA VAL A 163 3.48 0.16 8.34
C VAL A 163 3.74 1.50 9.03
N ALA A 164 2.78 2.43 9.01
CA ALA A 164 2.92 3.74 9.64
C ALA A 164 2.70 3.72 11.16
N ARG A 165 2.24 2.59 11.71
CA ARG A 165 1.78 2.44 13.11
C ARG A 165 0.71 3.47 13.48
N ALA A 166 -0.23 3.69 12.57
CA ALA A 166 -1.28 4.68 12.72
C ALA A 166 -2.52 4.12 13.43
N GLU A 167 -3.26 4.98 14.13
CA GLU A 167 -4.62 4.70 14.59
C GLU A 167 -5.61 4.95 13.45
N ILE A 168 -6.49 3.99 13.19
CA ILE A 168 -7.62 4.16 12.27
C ILE A 168 -8.86 4.55 13.06
N THR A 169 -9.52 5.62 12.63
CA THR A 169 -10.90 5.92 13.01
C THR A 169 -11.82 5.74 11.81
N VAL A 170 -12.83 4.90 11.99
CA VAL A 170 -13.89 4.66 11.00
C VAL A 170 -15.14 5.43 11.40
N ILE A 171 -15.77 6.11 10.44
CA ILE A 171 -17.17 6.54 10.55
C ILE A 171 -18.00 5.52 9.78
N SER A 172 -18.74 4.67 10.49
CA SER A 172 -19.46 3.52 9.93
C SER A 172 -20.95 3.78 9.85
N SER A 173 -21.55 3.44 8.71
CA SER A 173 -23.00 3.27 8.59
C SER A 173 -23.53 2.28 9.66
N PRO A 174 -24.74 2.45 10.21
CA PRO A 174 -25.30 1.57 11.24
C PRO A 174 -25.50 0.12 10.76
N ASP A 175 -25.67 -0.05 9.44
CA ASP A 175 -25.98 -1.32 8.79
C ASP A 175 -24.76 -2.23 8.63
N ILE A 176 -23.55 -1.72 8.90
CA ILE A 176 -22.30 -2.46 8.74
C ILE A 176 -21.93 -3.15 10.05
N GLU A 177 -21.73 -4.46 10.00
CA GLU A 177 -21.31 -5.27 11.14
C GLU A 177 -19.89 -4.92 11.56
N ARG A 178 -19.68 -4.65 12.87
CA ARG A 178 -18.36 -4.25 13.40
C ARG A 178 -17.27 -5.29 13.19
N GLU A 179 -17.63 -6.57 13.30
CA GLU A 179 -16.70 -7.70 13.21
C GLU A 179 -15.97 -7.72 11.85
N THR A 180 -16.61 -7.25 10.78
CA THR A 180 -16.01 -7.11 9.44
C THR A 180 -14.79 -6.18 9.41
N MET A 181 -14.65 -5.30 10.41
CA MET A 181 -13.54 -4.36 10.54
C MET A 181 -12.62 -4.69 11.72
N GLU A 182 -13.18 -5.12 12.85
CA GLU A 182 -12.43 -5.41 14.08
C GLU A 182 -11.50 -6.61 13.92
N LEU A 183 -11.94 -7.67 13.25
CA LEU A 183 -11.12 -8.88 13.06
C LEU A 183 -9.88 -8.57 12.19
N PRO A 184 -10.00 -7.99 10.97
CA PRO A 184 -8.84 -7.61 10.18
C PRO A 184 -7.89 -6.63 10.88
N ALA A 185 -8.42 -5.66 11.62
CA ALA A 185 -7.59 -4.72 12.38
C ALA A 185 -6.77 -5.43 13.46
N ARG A 186 -7.38 -6.36 14.20
CA ARG A 186 -6.71 -7.17 15.22
C ARG A 186 -5.64 -8.07 14.61
N GLU A 187 -5.94 -8.75 13.51
CA GLU A 187 -4.99 -9.61 12.80
C GLU A 187 -3.77 -8.82 12.31
N MET A 188 -3.96 -7.57 11.90
CA MET A 188 -2.89 -6.68 11.45
C MET A 188 -2.23 -5.86 12.57
N GLY A 189 -2.69 -6.02 13.82
CA GLY A 189 -2.16 -5.27 14.97
C GLY A 189 -2.43 -3.76 14.92
N VAL A 190 -3.47 -3.33 14.20
CA VAL A 190 -3.82 -1.92 13.99
C VAL A 190 -4.84 -1.47 15.03
N SER A 191 -4.61 -0.31 15.66
CA SER A 191 -5.58 0.31 16.57
C SER A 191 -6.78 0.85 15.78
N LEU A 192 -7.98 0.37 16.09
CA LEU A 192 -9.22 0.73 15.42
C LEU A 192 -10.23 1.36 16.37
N ARG A 193 -10.78 2.51 15.98
CA ARG A 193 -11.91 3.18 16.61
C ARG A 193 -13.08 3.27 15.64
N ILE A 194 -14.26 2.79 16.03
CA ILE A 194 -15.48 2.85 15.19
C ILE A 194 -16.49 3.84 15.80
N LEU A 195 -16.80 4.88 15.04
CA LEU A 195 -17.86 5.85 15.32
C LEU A 195 -19.09 5.49 14.47
N LYS A 196 -20.24 5.22 15.08
CA LYS A 196 -21.48 4.95 14.34
C LYS A 196 -22.09 6.25 13.81
N GLU A 197 -22.54 6.23 12.56
CA GLU A 197 -23.33 7.30 11.95
C GLU A 197 -24.70 7.43 12.67
N ASP A 198 -25.12 8.65 12.96
CA ASP A 198 -26.47 8.97 13.49
C ASP A 198 -27.31 9.63 12.38
N GLU A 199 -28.65 9.55 12.43
CA GLU A 199 -29.58 10.04 11.40
C GLU A 199 -29.32 11.50 11.00
N ARG A 200 -28.89 12.34 11.94
CA ARG A 200 -28.45 13.72 11.68
C ARG A 200 -27.22 13.80 10.78
N LEU A 201 -26.23 12.92 10.95
CA LEU A 201 -25.01 12.91 10.12
C LEU A 201 -25.35 12.50 8.68
N ARG A 202 -26.25 11.52 8.52
CA ARG A 202 -26.75 11.04 7.22
C ARG A 202 -27.50 12.13 6.45
N ASP A 203 -28.39 12.86 7.14
CA ASP A 203 -29.12 14.00 6.56
C ASP A 203 -28.21 15.17 6.20
N ILE A 204 -27.15 15.37 6.99
CA ILE A 204 -26.19 16.45 6.77
C ILE A 204 -25.20 16.11 5.64
N ILE A 205 -24.68 14.88 5.55
CA ILE A 205 -23.90 14.40 4.41
C ILE A 205 -24.73 14.56 3.13
N LYS A 206 -26.01 14.15 3.16
CA LYS A 206 -26.93 14.30 2.01
C LYS A 206 -27.26 15.75 1.65
N ARG A 207 -27.43 16.66 2.62
CA ARG A 207 -27.86 18.06 2.38
C ARG A 207 -26.71 19.06 2.18
N HIS A 208 -25.51 18.81 2.72
CA HIS A 208 -24.43 19.81 2.85
C HIS A 208 -23.11 19.46 2.14
N LEU A 209 -23.15 18.55 1.17
CA LEU A 209 -22.09 18.48 0.13
C LEU A 209 -22.06 19.74 -0.78
N HIS A 210 -22.99 20.68 -0.54
CA HIS A 210 -22.98 22.04 -1.05
C HIS A 210 -22.61 23.05 0.06
N TYR A 211 -21.34 23.47 0.05
CA TYR A 211 -20.78 24.70 0.65
C TYR A 211 -20.34 24.75 2.12
N ARG A 212 -19.07 25.21 2.26
CA ARG A 212 -18.26 25.63 3.44
C ARG A 212 -18.14 24.63 4.59
N GLY A 213 -16.94 24.04 4.69
CA GLY A 213 -16.53 23.17 5.80
C GLY A 213 -17.06 21.76 5.60
N CYS A 214 -16.20 20.79 5.31
CA CYS A 214 -16.64 19.40 5.34
C CYS A 214 -17.11 19.07 6.74
N ILE A 215 -18.40 18.78 6.91
CA ILE A 215 -18.98 18.49 8.24
C ILE A 215 -18.39 17.21 8.85
N ILE A 216 -17.84 16.31 8.02
CA ILE A 216 -16.97 15.23 8.48
C ILE A 216 -15.83 15.78 9.34
N ILE A 217 -15.16 16.85 8.90
CA ILE A 217 -14.05 17.51 9.60
C ILE A 217 -14.56 18.27 10.82
N GLU A 218 -15.73 18.92 10.76
CA GLU A 218 -16.31 19.65 11.91
C GLU A 218 -16.78 18.72 13.03
N ARG A 219 -17.42 17.59 12.72
CA ARG A 219 -17.83 16.60 13.73
C ARG A 219 -16.64 15.81 14.27
N VAL A 220 -15.64 15.56 13.43
CA VAL A 220 -14.31 15.06 13.86
C VAL A 220 -13.65 16.06 14.83
N LYS A 221 -13.75 17.37 14.57
CA LYS A 221 -13.33 18.43 15.52
C LYS A 221 -14.16 18.46 16.81
N GLU A 222 -15.48 18.25 16.74
CA GLU A 222 -16.37 18.15 17.92
C GLU A 222 -15.98 16.96 18.83
N HIS A 223 -15.48 15.87 18.23
CA HIS A 223 -14.91 14.74 18.96
C HIS A 223 -13.41 14.89 19.24
N LEU A 224 -12.83 16.08 19.06
CA LEU A 224 -11.41 16.41 19.25
C LEU A 224 -10.44 15.51 18.47
N TYR A 225 -10.92 14.88 17.39
CA TYR A 225 -10.10 14.07 16.50
C TYR A 225 -9.57 14.97 15.37
N TYR A 226 -8.28 14.86 15.06
CA TYR A 226 -7.64 15.60 13.97
C TYR A 226 -6.85 14.59 13.14
N PRO A 227 -7.41 14.08 12.04
CA PRO A 227 -6.72 13.10 11.21
C PRO A 227 -5.54 13.74 10.50
N ASP A 228 -4.47 12.98 10.33
CA ASP A 228 -3.33 13.34 9.50
C ASP A 228 -3.57 12.96 8.04
N CYS A 229 -4.47 12.00 7.79
CA CYS A 229 -4.88 11.60 6.45
C CYS A 229 -6.33 11.10 6.44
N ILE A 230 -7.00 11.31 5.32
CA ILE A 230 -8.33 10.75 5.04
C ILE A 230 -8.20 9.78 3.88
N ILE A 231 -8.66 8.54 4.05
CA ILE A 231 -8.62 7.51 3.01
C ILE A 231 -10.06 7.23 2.55
N ILE A 232 -10.31 7.35 1.24
CA ILE A 232 -11.65 7.26 0.64
C ILE A 232 -11.67 6.29 -0.55
N ASP A 233 -12.82 5.67 -0.82
CA ASP A 233 -13.04 4.84 -2.02
C ASP A 233 -13.49 5.72 -3.20
N GLN A 234 -12.99 5.43 -4.40
CA GLN A 234 -13.39 6.14 -5.62
C GLN A 234 -14.86 5.90 -6.02
N GLU A 235 -15.43 4.71 -5.77
CA GLU A 235 -16.76 4.35 -6.31
C GLU A 235 -17.92 5.10 -5.64
N GLU A 236 -17.87 5.30 -4.32
CA GLU A 236 -18.83 6.17 -3.61
C GLU A 236 -18.86 7.58 -4.23
N LEU A 237 -17.69 8.05 -4.66
CA LEU A 237 -17.54 9.39 -5.24
C LEU A 237 -18.19 9.44 -6.64
N GLY A 238 -18.16 8.37 -7.43
CA GLY A 238 -18.80 8.29 -8.74
C GLY A 238 -20.34 8.28 -8.68
N PHE A 239 -20.91 7.71 -7.60
CA PHE A 239 -22.35 7.78 -7.31
C PHE A 239 -22.75 9.20 -6.87
N MET A 240 -22.01 9.78 -5.93
CA MET A 240 -22.29 11.13 -5.43
C MET A 240 -22.01 12.23 -6.48
N ASP A 241 -21.00 12.06 -7.35
CA ASP A 241 -20.69 12.98 -8.46
C ASP A 241 -21.83 13.03 -9.48
N ARG A 242 -22.49 11.88 -9.75
CA ARG A 242 -23.68 11.78 -10.60
C ARG A 242 -24.91 12.45 -9.98
N LEU A 243 -25.08 12.34 -8.67
CA LEU A 243 -26.21 12.96 -7.95
C LEU A 243 -26.07 14.48 -7.78
N LEU A 244 -24.84 15.00 -7.61
CA LEU A 244 -24.58 16.37 -7.15
C LEU A 244 -23.91 17.27 -8.21
N GLY A 245 -23.67 16.75 -9.42
CA GLY A 245 -23.23 17.53 -10.59
C GLY A 245 -21.84 18.19 -10.49
N ARG A 246 -21.03 17.88 -9.46
CA ARG A 246 -19.65 18.37 -9.26
C ARG A 246 -18.83 17.32 -8.53
N SER A 247 -17.55 17.17 -8.91
CA SER A 247 -16.68 16.14 -8.31
C SER A 247 -16.44 16.39 -6.82
N ILE A 248 -17.01 15.50 -6.01
CA ILE A 248 -16.99 15.50 -4.55
C ILE A 248 -15.61 15.18 -4.01
N VAL A 249 -14.84 14.42 -4.77
CA VAL A 249 -13.40 14.18 -4.58
C VAL A 249 -12.67 15.50 -4.51
N LEU A 250 -12.87 16.35 -5.52
CA LEU A 250 -12.23 17.67 -5.57
C LEU A 250 -12.74 18.60 -4.47
N LYS A 251 -13.97 18.44 -3.97
CA LYS A 251 -14.48 19.23 -2.83
C LYS A 251 -13.88 18.78 -1.50
N LEU A 252 -13.85 17.47 -1.25
CA LEU A 252 -13.22 16.88 -0.06
C LEU A 252 -11.74 17.26 -0.02
N ILE A 253 -11.03 17.08 -1.13
CA ILE A 253 -9.64 17.50 -1.30
C ILE A 253 -9.47 19.01 -1.09
N LYS A 254 -10.40 19.85 -1.59
CA LYS A 254 -10.36 21.31 -1.39
C LYS A 254 -10.65 21.75 0.05
N CYS A 255 -11.42 20.96 0.79
CA CYS A 255 -11.84 21.28 2.16
C CYS A 255 -10.93 20.64 3.21
N ALA A 256 -10.21 19.58 2.85
CA ALA A 256 -9.22 18.95 3.70
C ALA A 256 -7.93 19.78 3.68
N SER A 257 -7.58 20.38 4.81
CA SER A 257 -6.22 20.89 5.07
C SER A 257 -5.24 19.75 5.40
N ARG A 258 -5.56 18.53 4.94
CA ARG A 258 -4.91 17.27 5.27
C ARG A 258 -4.78 16.42 4.01
N PRO A 259 -3.74 15.59 3.90
CA PRO A 259 -3.62 14.62 2.83
C PRO A 259 -4.88 13.75 2.66
N VAL A 260 -5.23 13.47 1.41
CA VAL A 260 -6.36 12.59 1.05
C VAL A 260 -5.85 11.51 0.12
N LEU A 261 -6.08 10.25 0.49
CA LEU A 261 -5.74 9.09 -0.32
C LEU A 261 -7.01 8.51 -0.94
N VAL A 262 -7.05 8.46 -2.26
CA VAL A 262 -8.09 7.77 -3.02
C VAL A 262 -7.63 6.34 -3.28
N ALA A 263 -8.25 5.38 -2.58
CA ALA A 263 -7.85 3.98 -2.52
C ALA A 263 -8.23 3.20 -3.80
N ARG A 264 -7.29 2.40 -4.31
CA ARG A 264 -7.46 1.54 -5.51
C ARG A 264 -6.57 0.30 -5.51
N THR A 265 -5.42 0.37 -4.84
CA THR A 265 -4.38 -0.65 -5.00
C THR A 265 -4.55 -1.81 -4.01
N PHE A 266 -5.00 -1.54 -2.78
CA PHE A 266 -5.29 -2.57 -1.77
C PHE A 266 -4.16 -3.58 -1.47
N ARG A 267 -2.90 -3.17 -1.66
CA ARG A 267 -1.65 -3.89 -1.33
C ARG A 267 -0.56 -2.88 -0.93
N TYR A 268 0.55 -3.36 -0.36
CA TYR A 268 1.70 -2.51 -0.05
C TYR A 268 2.26 -1.84 -1.32
N TYR A 269 2.85 -0.67 -1.14
CA TYR A 269 3.40 0.10 -2.25
C TYR A 269 4.82 -0.38 -2.55
N GLU A 270 5.06 -0.87 -3.75
CA GLU A 270 6.40 -1.30 -4.19
C GLU A 270 7.05 -0.25 -5.09
N GLN A 271 6.24 0.48 -5.86
CA GLN A 271 6.63 1.55 -6.75
C GLN A 271 5.74 2.77 -6.51
N ILE A 272 6.35 3.88 -6.08
CA ILE A 272 5.66 5.13 -5.77
C ILE A 272 6.08 6.20 -6.78
N LEU A 273 5.12 6.91 -7.36
CA LEU A 273 5.36 8.02 -8.28
C LEU A 273 5.11 9.36 -7.58
N ALA A 274 6.15 10.18 -7.42
CA ALA A 274 6.04 11.57 -6.98
C ALA A 274 6.04 12.49 -8.19
N ILE A 275 5.01 13.33 -8.34
CA ILE A 275 4.92 14.29 -9.44
C ILE A 275 5.28 15.67 -8.91
N LEU A 276 6.36 16.25 -9.45
CA LEU A 276 7.00 17.44 -8.89
C LEU A 276 7.05 18.58 -9.92
N ASP A 277 6.70 19.77 -9.48
CA ASP A 277 6.84 21.03 -10.22
C ASP A 277 7.59 22.08 -9.40
N SER A 278 7.71 23.31 -9.90
CA SER A 278 8.44 24.39 -9.22
C SER A 278 7.79 24.93 -7.94
N SER A 279 6.72 24.31 -7.44
CA SER A 279 6.00 24.80 -6.29
C SER A 279 6.55 24.30 -4.96
N ALA A 280 6.32 25.09 -3.91
CA ALA A 280 6.66 24.70 -2.54
C ALA A 280 5.94 23.43 -2.07
N VAL A 281 4.79 23.07 -2.68
CA VAL A 281 4.06 21.84 -2.34
C VAL A 281 4.84 20.59 -2.80
N SER A 282 5.74 20.72 -3.79
CA SER A 282 6.63 19.63 -4.21
C SER A 282 7.55 19.15 -3.09
N GLU A 283 7.90 19.99 -2.11
CA GLU A 283 8.63 19.55 -0.92
C GLU A 283 7.76 18.60 -0.08
N SER A 284 6.49 18.94 0.15
CA SER A 284 5.51 18.05 0.81
C SER A 284 5.33 16.75 0.02
N VAL A 285 5.18 16.82 -1.31
CA VAL A 285 5.07 15.64 -2.19
C VAL A 285 6.29 14.75 -2.01
N GLY A 286 7.49 15.31 -2.10
CA GLY A 286 8.75 14.60 -1.87
C GLY A 286 8.80 13.94 -0.50
N ARG A 287 8.45 14.69 0.56
CA ARG A 287 8.44 14.19 1.95
C ARG A 287 7.52 12.99 2.13
N TYR A 288 6.24 13.12 1.78
CA TYR A 288 5.28 12.04 1.94
C TYR A 288 5.65 10.81 1.11
N SER A 289 6.15 11.03 -0.11
CA SER A 289 6.58 9.94 -1.00
C SER A 289 7.78 9.19 -0.42
N LEU A 290 8.76 9.92 0.11
CA LEU A 290 9.95 9.35 0.76
C LEU A 290 9.58 8.52 1.99
N LEU A 291 8.73 9.08 2.86
CA LEU A 291 8.30 8.40 4.09
C LEU A 291 7.52 7.12 3.80
N LEU A 292 6.60 7.16 2.84
CA LEU A 292 5.86 5.97 2.42
C LEU A 292 6.76 4.96 1.71
N ALA A 293 7.71 5.42 0.90
CA ALA A 293 8.67 4.54 0.25
C ALA A 293 9.57 3.82 1.25
N HIS A 294 10.08 4.54 2.25
CA HIS A 294 10.88 3.95 3.34
C HIS A 294 10.08 2.90 4.11
N LEU A 295 8.84 3.22 4.51
CA LEU A 295 8.00 2.33 5.29
C LEU A 295 7.56 1.08 4.52
N CYS A 296 7.39 1.17 3.21
CA CYS A 296 6.96 0.05 2.37
C CYS A 296 8.12 -0.68 1.69
N ASP A 297 9.37 -0.24 1.89
CA ASP A 297 10.53 -0.68 1.10
C ASP A 297 10.31 -0.54 -0.43
N ALA A 298 9.72 0.60 -0.82
CA ALA A 298 9.37 0.91 -2.20
C ALA A 298 10.48 1.66 -2.92
N SER A 299 10.53 1.51 -4.25
CA SER A 299 11.28 2.41 -5.12
C SER A 299 10.47 3.69 -5.35
N LEU A 300 11.13 4.84 -5.25
CA LEU A 300 10.53 6.16 -5.44
C LEU A 300 10.92 6.74 -6.81
N HIS A 301 9.93 6.89 -7.68
CA HIS A 301 10.06 7.51 -9.00
C HIS A 301 9.69 8.99 -8.91
N LEU A 302 10.60 9.86 -9.31
CA LEU A 302 10.38 11.30 -9.39
C LEU A 302 10.06 11.67 -10.84
N LEU A 303 8.84 12.12 -11.09
CA LEU A 303 8.46 12.70 -12.38
C LEU A 303 8.58 14.22 -12.28
N ILE A 304 9.66 14.75 -12.84
CA ILE A 304 10.09 16.14 -12.69
C ILE A 304 9.61 16.95 -13.89
N LEU A 305 8.68 17.88 -13.65
CA LEU A 305 8.02 18.66 -14.71
C LEU A 305 8.73 19.98 -15.03
N GLU A 306 9.52 20.49 -14.08
CA GLU A 306 10.25 21.74 -14.17
C GLU A 306 11.60 21.60 -13.45
N ASN A 307 12.55 22.50 -13.70
CA ASN A 307 13.86 22.45 -13.06
C ASN A 307 13.78 22.84 -11.57
N ILE A 308 13.90 21.86 -10.68
CA ILE A 308 13.80 22.00 -9.20
C ILE A 308 14.97 21.31 -8.47
N PRO A 309 16.22 21.75 -8.70
CA PRO A 309 17.40 21.03 -8.25
C PRO A 309 17.46 20.90 -6.72
N GLU A 310 17.04 21.93 -5.97
CA GLU A 310 17.08 21.93 -4.51
C GLU A 310 16.18 20.85 -3.90
N VAL A 311 14.94 20.73 -4.41
CA VAL A 311 13.97 19.72 -3.94
C VAL A 311 14.43 18.32 -4.31
N VAL A 312 14.89 18.12 -5.56
CA VAL A 312 15.36 16.80 -6.03
C VAL A 312 16.59 16.36 -5.24
N GLU A 313 17.57 17.23 -5.05
CA GLU A 313 18.78 16.93 -4.28
C GLU A 313 18.47 16.68 -2.78
N TRP A 314 17.50 17.40 -2.21
CA TRP A 314 17.01 17.11 -0.88
C TRP A 314 16.36 15.72 -0.78
N ILE A 315 15.50 15.35 -1.76
CA ILE A 315 14.88 14.02 -1.81
C ILE A 315 15.96 12.93 -1.93
N LYS A 316 16.95 13.10 -2.81
CA LYS A 316 18.06 12.15 -3.00
C LYS A 316 18.86 11.91 -1.73
N ARG A 317 19.35 12.99 -1.11
CA ARG A 317 20.11 12.90 0.14
C ARG A 317 19.28 12.28 1.28
N SER A 318 17.99 12.55 1.31
CA SER A 318 17.09 11.97 2.30
C SER A 318 16.80 10.49 2.01
N GLY A 319 16.70 10.12 0.74
CA GLY A 319 16.50 8.74 0.30
C GLY A 319 17.69 7.85 0.55
N GLU A 320 18.90 8.34 0.31
CA GLU A 320 20.14 7.63 0.68
C GLU A 320 20.16 7.30 2.18
N LYS A 321 19.82 8.28 3.03
CA LYS A 321 19.73 8.08 4.48
C LYS A 321 18.62 7.10 4.89
N ALA A 322 17.51 7.13 4.14
CA ALA A 322 16.35 6.27 4.38
C ALA A 322 16.44 4.93 3.65
N ASN A 323 17.53 4.63 2.94
CA ASN A 323 17.70 3.42 2.13
C ASN A 323 16.57 3.21 1.08
N VAL A 324 16.13 4.32 0.48
CA VAL A 324 15.11 4.35 -0.57
C VAL A 324 15.77 4.49 -1.93
N GLU A 325 15.46 3.58 -2.85
CA GLU A 325 15.88 3.68 -4.25
C GLU A 325 15.13 4.84 -4.92
N ILE A 326 15.86 5.76 -5.54
CA ILE A 326 15.28 6.92 -6.22
C ILE A 326 15.59 6.88 -7.71
N ILE A 327 14.54 6.99 -8.52
CA ILE A 327 14.61 6.95 -9.99
C ILE A 327 14.07 8.29 -10.52
N GLU A 328 14.89 9.02 -11.27
CA GLU A 328 14.52 10.33 -11.82
C GLU A 328 14.03 10.20 -13.26
N ASN A 329 12.90 10.84 -13.56
CA ASN A 329 12.33 10.94 -14.91
C ASN A 329 11.97 12.40 -15.20
N TRP A 330 12.68 12.99 -16.15
CA TRP A 330 12.46 14.37 -16.58
C TRP A 330 11.44 14.41 -17.73
N VAL A 331 10.47 15.32 -17.64
CA VAL A 331 9.48 15.54 -18.70
C VAL A 331 10.03 16.53 -19.73
N GLU A 332 10.21 16.08 -20.96
CA GLU A 332 10.77 16.91 -22.05
C GLU A 332 9.68 17.56 -22.93
N GLY A 333 8.48 17.00 -22.95
CA GLY A 333 7.36 17.43 -23.78
C GLY A 333 6.19 18.01 -22.98
N ASN A 334 4.96 17.77 -23.45
CA ASN A 334 3.77 18.33 -22.82
C ASN A 334 3.50 17.66 -21.47
N PRO A 335 3.56 18.39 -20.33
CA PRO A 335 3.42 17.80 -19.01
C PRO A 335 2.10 17.05 -18.81
N MET A 336 1.01 17.54 -19.39
CA MET A 336 -0.28 16.86 -19.26
C MET A 336 -0.30 15.49 -19.94
N ILE A 337 0.30 15.37 -21.13
CA ILE A 337 0.33 14.11 -21.87
C ILE A 337 1.23 13.11 -21.16
N GLU A 338 2.43 13.53 -20.77
CA GLU A 338 3.44 12.65 -20.18
C GLU A 338 3.06 12.17 -18.79
N VAL A 339 2.55 13.06 -17.93
CA VAL A 339 2.06 12.69 -16.60
C VAL A 339 0.90 11.70 -16.71
N VAL A 340 -0.08 11.95 -17.58
CA VAL A 340 -1.21 11.03 -17.75
C VAL A 340 -0.75 9.68 -18.31
N ARG A 341 0.21 9.66 -19.23
CA ARG A 341 0.82 8.43 -19.75
C ARG A 341 1.50 7.64 -18.64
N GLU A 342 2.35 8.30 -17.84
CA GLU A 342 3.13 7.64 -16.81
C GLU A 342 2.24 7.09 -15.69
N VAL A 343 1.26 7.87 -15.24
CA VAL A 343 0.25 7.43 -14.26
C VAL A 343 -0.56 6.22 -14.77
N LYS A 344 -0.89 6.18 -16.06
CA LYS A 344 -1.64 5.07 -16.67
C LYS A 344 -0.80 3.83 -16.98
N SER A 345 0.51 3.88 -16.81
CA SER A 345 1.41 2.79 -17.16
C SER A 345 1.15 1.49 -16.39
N GLY A 346 0.49 1.57 -15.23
CA GLY A 346 0.25 0.42 -14.34
C GLY A 346 1.47 0.00 -13.52
N LYS A 347 2.61 0.68 -13.67
CA LYS A 347 3.85 0.40 -12.92
C LYS A 347 3.72 0.70 -11.43
N TYR A 348 2.95 1.74 -11.10
CA TYR A 348 2.90 2.33 -9.77
C TYR A 348 1.74 1.79 -8.94
N GLN A 349 1.93 1.67 -7.63
CA GLN A 349 0.86 1.36 -6.68
C GLN A 349 0.36 2.61 -5.96
N LEU A 350 1.15 3.69 -5.97
CA LEU A 350 0.77 4.99 -5.42
C LEU A 350 1.31 6.12 -6.30
N ALA A 351 0.46 7.10 -6.61
CA ALA A 351 0.89 8.39 -7.12
C ALA A 351 0.66 9.48 -6.06
N VAL A 352 1.68 10.31 -5.82
CA VAL A 352 1.62 11.42 -4.87
C VAL A 352 1.67 12.73 -5.64
N ILE A 353 0.65 13.57 -5.44
CA ILE A 353 0.44 14.81 -6.19
C ILE A 353 0.04 15.96 -5.27
N PRO A 354 0.27 17.22 -5.67
CA PRO A 354 -0.32 18.35 -4.96
C PRO A 354 -1.86 18.32 -5.06
N TRP A 355 -2.54 18.74 -4.00
CA TRP A 355 -4.01 18.81 -3.99
C TRP A 355 -4.58 19.99 -4.76
N LYS A 356 -3.87 21.13 -4.75
CA LYS A 356 -4.25 22.36 -5.44
C LYS A 356 -3.38 22.52 -6.65
N GLY A 357 -3.93 23.17 -7.68
CA GLY A 357 -3.14 23.56 -8.82
C GLY A 357 -1.94 24.40 -8.39
N THR A 358 -0.73 23.93 -8.70
CA THR A 358 0.55 24.58 -8.48
C THR A 358 1.26 24.70 -9.82
N GLY A 359 2.05 25.76 -10.04
CA GLY A 359 2.89 25.92 -11.24
C GLY A 359 2.33 25.29 -12.53
N VAL A 360 2.99 24.23 -12.98
CA VAL A 360 2.60 23.38 -14.13
C VAL A 360 1.51 22.36 -13.78
N ILE A 361 1.46 21.85 -12.54
CA ILE A 361 0.44 20.91 -12.08
C ILE A 361 -0.87 21.64 -11.81
N ARG A 362 -1.62 21.95 -12.87
CA ARG A 362 -2.90 22.65 -12.78
C ARG A 362 -4.05 21.75 -12.31
N ALA A 363 -5.15 22.37 -11.88
CA ALA A 363 -6.31 21.67 -11.33
C ALA A 363 -6.96 20.66 -12.31
N ASP A 364 -6.87 20.93 -13.61
CA ASP A 364 -7.31 20.03 -14.68
C ASP A 364 -6.41 18.79 -14.82
N LEU A 365 -5.10 18.95 -14.66
CA LEU A 365 -4.17 17.81 -14.61
C LEU A 365 -4.42 16.95 -13.37
N ILE A 366 -4.55 17.55 -12.19
CA ILE A 366 -4.89 16.84 -10.94
C ILE A 366 -6.17 16.02 -11.12
N LYS A 367 -7.22 16.64 -11.68
CA LYS A 367 -8.48 15.96 -11.97
C LYS A 367 -8.31 14.78 -12.93
N ARG A 368 -7.48 14.94 -13.97
CA ARG A 368 -7.20 13.85 -14.92
C ARG A 368 -6.50 12.69 -14.22
N ILE A 369 -5.46 12.96 -13.43
CA ILE A 369 -4.73 11.94 -12.66
C ILE A 369 -5.68 11.18 -11.76
N ILE A 370 -6.45 11.88 -10.92
CA ILE A 370 -7.41 11.26 -9.99
C ILE A 370 -8.40 10.37 -10.74
N ASN A 371 -8.89 10.79 -11.91
CA ASN A 371 -9.90 10.03 -12.64
C ASN A 371 -9.35 8.83 -13.43
N CYS A 372 -8.08 8.88 -13.84
CA CYS A 372 -7.53 7.91 -14.78
C CYS A 372 -6.43 7.01 -14.21
N ALA A 373 -5.95 7.30 -13.00
CA ALA A 373 -4.96 6.48 -12.32
C ALA A 373 -5.55 5.09 -12.02
N PRO A 374 -4.89 4.00 -12.48
CA PRO A 374 -5.24 2.65 -12.02
C PRO A 374 -4.76 2.40 -10.58
N CYS A 375 -3.83 3.22 -10.09
CA CYS A 375 -3.26 3.16 -8.76
C CYS A 375 -3.93 4.15 -7.79
N SER A 376 -3.68 3.93 -6.50
CA SER A 376 -4.09 4.87 -5.46
C SER A 376 -3.42 6.23 -5.66
N VAL A 377 -4.13 7.30 -5.30
CA VAL A 377 -3.65 8.67 -5.46
C VAL A 377 -3.69 9.39 -4.12
N LEU A 378 -2.53 9.80 -3.62
CA LEU A 378 -2.40 10.63 -2.43
C LEU A 378 -2.23 12.09 -2.85
N THR A 379 -3.19 12.93 -2.48
CA THR A 379 -3.06 14.38 -2.63
C THR A 379 -2.52 15.00 -1.36
N VAL A 380 -1.46 15.81 -1.46
CA VAL A 380 -0.79 16.45 -0.31
C VAL A 380 -0.92 17.97 -0.35
N VAL A 381 -0.90 18.60 0.83
CA VAL A 381 -1.12 20.05 1.08
C VAL A 381 0.14 20.88 1.09
#